data_AF-A0A2G8RV86-F1
#
_entry.id   AF-A0A2G8RV86-F1
#
_cell.length_a   1.000
_cell.length_b   1.000
_cell.length_c   1.000
_cell.angle_alpha   90.00
_cell.angle_beta   90.00
_cell.angle_gamma   90.00
#
_symmetry.space_group_name_H-M   'P 1'
#
loop_
_entity.id
_entity.type
_entity.pdbx_description
1 polymer ?
#
loop_
_entity_poly.entity_id
_entity_poly.type
_entity_poly.pdbx_seq_one_letter_code
_entity_poly.pdbx_strand_id
1 'polypeptide(L)'
;MKTVALLALVGCAASASAFTINFVNKCGFTVWPAVGKAPYGQPDPSVAFGTTLNPGQSASFGVDDQAIGIRAWGRTGCNASGANCQTGACNGGLVCTDAGITSGVILSEYGYGDFGQYGGQRTAWDLSHVDASINIDTQLSSSDGQSVLCRASNCPADQAYDSSTDYAADRNSPLGQTFTHTFCP
;
A
#
# COMPACT_ATOMS: atom_id res chain seq x y z
N MET A 1 32.65 -40.55 31.25
CA MET A 1 32.78 -40.21 29.81
C MET A 1 31.57 -39.36 29.46
N LYS A 2 31.82 -38.17 28.91
CA LYS A 2 30.81 -37.15 28.59
C LYS A 2 30.46 -37.27 27.10
N THR A 3 29.17 -37.29 26.78
CA THR A 3 28.72 -36.92 25.44
C THR A 3 27.37 -36.22 25.57
N VAL A 4 27.38 -34.90 25.42
CA VAL A 4 26.17 -34.09 25.25
C VAL A 4 25.99 -33.94 23.74
N ALA A 5 24.89 -34.48 23.21
CA ALA A 5 24.53 -34.32 21.81
C ALA A 5 23.89 -32.94 21.59
N LEU A 6 24.49 -32.12 20.74
CA LEU A 6 23.94 -30.84 20.31
C LEU A 6 23.03 -31.10 19.10
N LEU A 7 21.71 -30.95 19.25
CA LEU A 7 20.81 -30.88 18.10
C LEU A 7 20.91 -29.48 17.48
N ALA A 8 21.44 -29.40 16.27
CA ALA A 8 21.36 -28.20 15.46
C ALA A 8 19.96 -28.11 14.82
N LEU A 9 19.13 -27.16 15.26
CA LEU A 9 17.94 -26.76 14.52
C LEU A 9 18.40 -25.97 13.28
N VAL A 10 18.36 -26.61 12.12
CA VAL A 10 18.44 -25.91 10.84
C VAL A 10 17.06 -25.31 10.58
N GLY A 11 16.93 -24.01 10.83
CA GLY A 11 15.74 -23.26 10.45
C GLY A 11 15.69 -23.07 8.94
N CYS A 12 14.72 -23.68 8.25
CA CYS A 12 14.38 -23.29 6.89
C CYS A 12 13.84 -21.86 6.91
N ALA A 13 14.63 -20.89 6.48
CA ALA A 13 14.12 -19.59 6.09
C ALA A 13 13.33 -19.77 4.79
N ALA A 14 12.04 -20.06 4.89
CA ALA A 14 11.14 -19.95 3.76
C ALA A 14 11.17 -18.49 3.31
N SER A 15 11.77 -18.22 2.16
CA SER A 15 11.66 -16.91 1.51
C SER A 15 10.23 -16.82 1.00
N ALA A 16 9.34 -16.21 1.77
CA ALA A 16 8.00 -15.88 1.29
C ALA A 16 8.15 -14.87 0.14
N SER A 17 7.56 -15.18 -1.01
CA SER A 17 7.46 -14.25 -2.13
C SER A 17 6.59 -13.07 -1.71
N ALA A 18 7.13 -11.86 -1.77
CA ALA A 18 6.48 -10.65 -1.32
C ALA A 18 6.81 -9.47 -2.23
N PHE A 19 5.81 -8.62 -2.48
CA PHE A 19 6.04 -7.28 -3.00
C PHE A 19 6.26 -6.31 -1.83
N THR A 20 6.89 -5.17 -2.12
CA THR A 20 7.19 -4.13 -1.13
C THR A 20 6.44 -2.86 -1.46
N ILE A 21 5.74 -2.29 -0.47
CA ILE A 21 5.22 -0.92 -0.54
C ILE A 21 6.23 -0.01 0.16
N ASN A 22 6.84 0.90 -0.57
CA ASN A 22 7.77 1.90 -0.08
C ASN A 22 7.14 3.28 -0.06
N PHE A 23 6.94 3.84 1.12
CA PHE A 23 6.42 5.18 1.30
C PHE A 23 7.55 6.21 1.31
N VAL A 24 7.35 7.32 0.59
CA VAL A 24 8.29 8.45 0.56
C VAL A 24 7.53 9.73 0.86
N ASN A 25 7.87 10.41 1.95
CA ASN A 25 7.27 11.71 2.28
C ASN A 25 8.11 12.86 1.70
N LYS A 26 7.68 13.46 0.59
CA LYS A 26 8.26 14.70 0.06
C LYS A 26 7.48 15.95 0.47
N CYS A 27 6.42 15.81 1.26
CA CYS A 27 5.64 16.93 1.75
C CYS A 27 6.45 17.75 2.76
N GLY A 28 6.10 19.04 2.89
CA GLY A 28 6.61 19.91 3.96
C GLY A 28 6.01 19.64 5.35
N PHE A 29 5.19 18.59 5.49
CA PHE A 29 4.50 18.22 6.73
C PHE A 29 4.61 16.71 6.99
N THR A 30 4.37 16.31 8.24
CA THR A 30 4.35 14.90 8.65
C THR A 30 3.16 14.16 8.04
N VAL A 31 3.41 12.97 7.51
CA VAL A 31 2.40 12.04 6.97
C VAL A 31 2.41 10.75 7.78
N TRP A 32 1.24 10.15 7.98
CA TRP A 32 1.11 8.85 8.63
C TRP A 32 0.66 7.80 7.61
N PRO A 33 1.58 7.19 6.84
CA PRO A 33 1.20 6.14 5.91
C PRO A 33 0.58 4.95 6.64
N ALA A 34 -0.32 4.27 5.95
CA ALA A 34 -1.00 3.08 6.43
C ALA A 34 -1.13 2.04 5.32
N VAL A 35 -1.18 0.77 5.71
CA VAL A 35 -1.55 -0.36 4.84
C VAL A 35 -2.57 -1.20 5.58
N GLY A 36 -3.57 -1.69 4.87
CA GLY A 36 -4.44 -2.74 5.37
C GLY A 36 -4.97 -3.63 4.26
N LYS A 37 -5.64 -4.71 4.66
CA LYS A 37 -6.21 -5.70 3.76
C LYS A 37 -7.71 -5.81 3.96
N ALA A 38 -8.44 -5.86 2.86
CA ALA A 38 -9.88 -6.07 2.89
C ALA A 38 -10.38 -6.76 1.61
N PRO A 39 -10.12 -8.08 1.45
CA PRO A 39 -10.62 -8.86 0.34
C PRO A 39 -12.14 -8.79 0.28
N TYR A 40 -12.68 -8.59 -0.92
CA TYR A 40 -14.14 -8.49 -1.14
C TYR A 40 -14.82 -7.43 -0.26
N GLY A 41 -14.10 -6.37 0.10
CA GLY A 41 -14.60 -5.26 0.93
C GLY A 41 -14.71 -5.57 2.42
N GLN A 42 -14.21 -6.72 2.91
CA GLN A 42 -14.27 -7.10 4.32
C GLN A 42 -12.90 -6.94 4.99
N PRO A 43 -12.75 -6.10 6.04
CA PRO A 43 -11.49 -5.95 6.77
C PRO A 43 -10.90 -7.27 7.25
N ASP A 44 -9.61 -7.44 6.99
CA ASP A 44 -8.80 -8.55 7.46
C ASP A 44 -7.55 -7.99 8.17
N PRO A 45 -7.46 -8.10 9.50
CA PRO A 45 -6.37 -7.51 10.28
C PRO A 45 -5.04 -8.27 10.15
N SER A 46 -4.97 -9.35 9.36
CA SER A 46 -3.72 -10.07 9.10
C SER A 46 -2.67 -9.22 8.37
N VAL A 47 -3.10 -8.17 7.66
CA VAL A 47 -2.22 -7.12 7.14
C VAL A 47 -2.63 -5.81 7.77
N ALA A 48 -1.76 -5.28 8.61
CA ALA A 48 -1.98 -4.04 9.32
C ALA A 48 -0.64 -3.32 9.45
N PHE A 49 -0.57 -2.09 8.96
CA PHE A 49 0.60 -1.24 9.06
C PHE A 49 0.18 0.19 9.33
N GLY A 50 1.01 0.89 10.09
CA GLY A 50 1.04 2.33 10.07
C GLY A 50 2.22 2.86 10.84
N THR A 51 2.74 3.98 10.37
CA THR A 51 3.90 4.64 10.97
C THR A 51 3.79 6.15 10.78
N THR A 52 4.79 6.88 11.27
CA THR A 52 4.91 8.33 11.12
C THR A 52 6.13 8.62 10.26
N LEU A 53 5.95 9.45 9.22
CA LEU A 53 7.03 9.96 8.38
C LEU A 53 7.09 11.49 8.46
N ASN A 54 8.15 12.02 9.05
CA ASN A 54 8.49 13.43 8.94
C ASN A 54 8.94 13.76 7.49
N PRO A 55 9.00 15.05 7.12
CA PRO A 55 9.49 15.46 5.81
C PRO A 55 10.83 14.80 5.44
N GLY A 56 10.91 14.24 4.25
CA GLY A 56 12.09 13.55 3.71
C GLY A 56 12.29 12.11 4.20
N GLN A 57 11.44 11.59 5.09
CA GLN A 57 11.53 10.21 5.58
C GLN A 57 10.84 9.21 4.66
N SER A 58 11.26 7.95 4.79
CA SER A 58 10.69 6.80 4.10
C SER A 58 10.51 5.63 5.04
N ALA A 59 9.57 4.75 4.71
CA ALA A 59 9.40 3.46 5.36
C ALA A 59 8.84 2.45 4.36
N SER A 60 9.19 1.19 4.53
CA SER A 60 8.72 0.12 3.66
C SER A 60 7.98 -0.96 4.44
N PHE A 61 7.04 -1.62 3.76
CA PHE A 61 6.25 -2.71 4.30
C PHE A 61 6.14 -3.82 3.25
N GLY A 62 6.44 -5.06 3.63
CA GLY A 62 6.34 -6.23 2.76
C GLY A 62 4.95 -6.85 2.82
N VAL A 63 4.43 -7.27 1.68
CA VAL A 63 3.12 -7.90 1.54
C VAL A 63 3.27 -9.16 0.70
N ASP A 64 2.60 -10.24 1.10
CA ASP A 64 2.60 -11.50 0.35
C ASP A 64 2.14 -11.28 -1.10
N ASP A 65 2.88 -11.86 -2.07
CA ASP A 65 2.61 -11.69 -3.50
C ASP A 65 1.25 -12.25 -3.94
N GLN A 66 0.65 -13.15 -3.16
CA GLN A 66 -0.68 -13.73 -3.41
C GLN A 66 -1.79 -13.00 -2.67
N ALA A 67 -1.49 -11.91 -1.94
CA ALA A 67 -2.50 -11.13 -1.25
C ALA A 67 -3.42 -10.38 -2.23
N ILE A 68 -4.69 -10.25 -1.85
CA ILE A 68 -5.71 -9.49 -2.59
C ILE A 68 -6.37 -8.47 -1.67
N GLY A 69 -6.88 -7.38 -2.26
CA GLY A 69 -7.59 -6.32 -1.53
C GLY A 69 -6.67 -5.52 -0.61
N ILE A 70 -5.41 -5.35 -0.98
CA ILE A 70 -4.44 -4.55 -0.23
C ILE A 70 -4.65 -3.10 -0.60
N ARG A 71 -4.71 -2.23 0.40
CA ARG A 71 -4.87 -0.79 0.25
C ARG A 71 -3.84 -0.06 1.09
N ALA A 72 -3.30 1.01 0.52
CA ALA A 72 -2.35 1.88 1.19
C ALA A 72 -2.65 3.35 0.91
N TRP A 73 -2.44 4.21 1.91
CA TRP A 73 -2.77 5.63 1.82
C TRP A 73 -1.98 6.47 2.82
N GLY A 74 -2.04 7.79 2.65
CA GLY A 74 -1.46 8.77 3.57
C GLY A 74 -2.51 9.47 4.42
N ARG A 75 -2.22 9.65 5.71
CA ARG A 75 -3.07 10.39 6.66
C ARG A 75 -2.39 11.68 7.08
N THR A 76 -3.17 12.72 7.39
CA THR A 76 -2.65 14.03 7.79
C THR A 76 -3.26 14.52 9.10
N GLY A 77 -2.51 15.36 9.83
CA GLY A 77 -3.00 16.04 11.03
C GLY A 77 -3.41 15.08 12.16
N CYS A 78 -2.73 13.94 12.30
CA CYS A 78 -2.99 12.99 13.38
C CYS A 78 -2.48 13.53 14.73
N ASN A 79 -3.09 13.08 15.82
CA ASN A 79 -2.66 13.41 17.16
C ASN A 79 -1.33 12.72 17.53
N ALA A 80 -0.82 12.98 18.74
CA ALA A 80 0.45 12.43 19.21
C ALA A 80 0.53 10.90 19.23
N SER A 81 -0.61 10.19 19.29
CA SER A 81 -0.66 8.73 19.21
C SER A 81 -0.83 8.19 17.78
N GLY A 82 -0.79 9.06 16.76
CA GLY A 82 -1.01 8.67 15.36
C GLY A 82 -2.46 8.33 15.02
N ALA A 83 -3.41 8.71 15.88
CA ALA A 83 -4.84 8.51 15.72
C ALA A 83 -5.55 9.84 15.42
N ASN A 84 -6.88 9.81 15.23
CA ASN A 84 -7.73 11.00 15.08
C ASN A 84 -7.19 12.00 14.05
N CYS A 85 -6.88 11.49 12.86
CA CYS A 85 -6.32 12.27 11.76
C CYS A 85 -7.37 13.19 11.14
N GLN A 86 -6.94 14.36 10.66
CA GLN A 86 -7.81 15.30 9.93
C GLN A 86 -8.30 14.72 8.60
N THR A 87 -7.44 13.96 7.92
CA THR A 87 -7.80 13.25 6.69
C THR A 87 -7.24 11.82 6.73
N GLY A 88 -7.92 10.90 6.06
CA GLY A 88 -7.49 9.50 5.94
C GLY A 88 -7.53 8.70 7.24
N ALA A 89 -8.24 9.18 8.27
CA ALA A 89 -8.33 8.47 9.54
C ALA A 89 -8.80 7.03 9.37
N CYS A 90 -8.38 6.16 10.29
CA CYS A 90 -8.67 4.74 10.25
C CYS A 90 -8.93 4.21 11.67
N ASN A 91 -9.57 3.05 11.74
CA ASN A 91 -9.66 2.26 12.96
C ASN A 91 -8.29 1.63 13.28
N GLY A 92 -7.94 1.56 14.57
CA GLY A 92 -6.69 0.96 15.06
C GLY A 92 -5.63 1.96 15.56
N GLY A 93 -5.85 3.26 15.36
CA GLY A 93 -4.93 4.30 15.83
C GLY A 93 -3.73 4.46 14.89
N LEU A 94 -2.50 4.31 15.40
CA LEU A 94 -1.31 4.39 14.53
C LEU A 94 -1.28 3.27 13.49
N VAL A 95 -1.63 2.05 13.87
CA VAL A 95 -1.63 0.87 12.99
C VAL A 95 -3.07 0.59 12.57
N CYS A 96 -3.37 0.76 11.29
CA CYS A 96 -4.74 0.66 10.78
C CYS A 96 -5.19 -0.80 10.60
N THR A 97 -6.45 -1.08 10.92
CA THR A 97 -7.03 -2.45 10.82
C THR A 97 -8.32 -2.52 10.00
N ASP A 98 -8.70 -1.45 9.32
CA ASP A 98 -9.92 -1.36 8.48
C ASP A 98 -9.63 -1.28 6.98
N ALA A 99 -8.35 -1.35 6.59
CA ALA A 99 -7.89 -1.21 5.21
C ALA A 99 -8.35 0.08 4.51
N GLY A 100 -8.56 1.16 5.27
CA GLY A 100 -8.90 2.45 4.69
C GLY A 100 -10.31 2.51 4.11
N ILE A 101 -11.20 1.56 4.45
CA ILE A 101 -12.62 1.57 4.03
C ILE A 101 -13.30 2.89 4.37
N THR A 102 -12.95 3.49 5.51
CA THR A 102 -13.53 4.75 6.00
C THR A 102 -12.63 5.94 5.78
N SER A 103 -11.49 5.76 5.09
CA SER A 103 -10.46 6.80 4.98
C SER A 103 -10.93 8.01 4.16
N GLY A 104 -11.76 7.77 3.13
CA GLY A 104 -12.33 8.81 2.26
C GLY A 104 -11.29 9.60 1.46
N VAL A 105 -10.10 9.02 1.28
CA VAL A 105 -8.98 9.67 0.60
C VAL A 105 -8.40 8.77 -0.49
N ILE A 106 -7.61 9.35 -1.39
CA ILE A 106 -6.91 8.63 -2.45
C ILE A 106 -6.14 7.43 -1.87
N LEU A 107 -6.33 6.29 -2.52
CA LEU A 107 -5.73 5.02 -2.19
C LEU A 107 -4.77 4.60 -3.29
N SER A 108 -3.72 3.87 -2.92
CA SER A 108 -3.09 2.91 -3.83
C SER A 108 -3.61 1.53 -3.50
N GLU A 109 -4.09 0.81 -4.51
CA GLU A 109 -4.70 -0.52 -4.37
C GLU A 109 -3.79 -1.58 -5.02
N TYR A 110 -3.80 -2.79 -4.47
CA TYR A 110 -2.98 -3.91 -4.97
C TYR A 110 -3.71 -5.24 -4.79
N GLY A 111 -3.49 -6.15 -5.74
CA GLY A 111 -3.95 -7.52 -5.62
C GLY A 111 -3.28 -8.49 -6.58
N TYR A 112 -3.13 -9.73 -6.13
CA TYR A 112 -2.75 -10.84 -6.99
C TYR A 112 -3.78 -11.08 -8.09
N GLY A 113 -3.30 -11.31 -9.31
CA GLY A 113 -4.10 -11.76 -10.45
C GLY A 113 -3.33 -12.77 -11.30
N ASP A 114 -4.04 -13.77 -11.85
CA ASP A 114 -3.52 -14.67 -12.86
C ASP A 114 -4.15 -14.35 -14.22
N PHE A 115 -3.35 -13.78 -15.11
CA PHE A 115 -3.73 -13.35 -16.46
C PHE A 115 -3.50 -14.46 -17.50
N GLY A 116 -3.16 -15.68 -17.07
CA GLY A 116 -2.98 -16.85 -17.93
C GLY A 116 -1.94 -16.60 -19.04
N GLN A 117 -2.27 -16.99 -20.28
CA GLN A 117 -1.36 -16.81 -21.41
C GLN A 117 -1.07 -15.33 -21.77
N TYR A 118 -1.81 -14.38 -21.22
CA TYR A 118 -1.69 -12.96 -21.52
C TYR A 118 -0.84 -12.17 -20.51
N GLY A 119 -0.23 -12.87 -19.53
CA GLY A 119 0.62 -12.19 -18.55
C GLY A 119 1.04 -13.04 -17.36
N GLY A 120 0.48 -14.23 -17.17
CA GLY A 120 0.74 -15.11 -16.03
C GLY A 120 0.33 -14.49 -14.70
N GLN A 121 0.97 -14.93 -13.63
CA GLN A 121 0.76 -14.41 -12.28
C GLN A 121 1.42 -13.03 -12.13
N ARG A 122 0.63 -12.04 -11.70
CA ARG A 122 1.03 -10.64 -11.61
C ARG A 122 0.40 -9.96 -10.39
N THR A 123 0.95 -8.81 -10.02
CA THR A 123 0.29 -7.88 -9.10
C THR A 123 -0.43 -6.84 -9.94
N ALA A 124 -1.76 -6.81 -9.86
CA ALA A 124 -2.58 -5.70 -10.33
C ALA A 124 -2.49 -4.55 -9.30
N TRP A 125 -2.46 -3.31 -9.78
CA TRP A 125 -2.31 -2.13 -8.92
C TRP A 125 -2.79 -0.87 -9.62
N ASP A 126 -3.20 0.11 -8.82
CA ASP A 126 -3.72 1.38 -9.31
C ASP A 126 -3.65 2.46 -8.22
N LEU A 127 -3.91 3.71 -8.63
CA LEU A 127 -4.43 4.73 -7.73
C LEU A 127 -5.95 4.78 -7.89
N SER A 128 -6.65 5.11 -6.81
CA SER A 128 -8.10 5.14 -6.78
C SER A 128 -8.58 6.27 -5.90
N HIS A 129 -9.51 7.08 -6.42
CA HIS A 129 -10.23 8.08 -5.66
C HIS A 129 -11.76 7.98 -5.87
N VAL A 130 -12.24 6.76 -6.19
CA VAL A 130 -13.66 6.45 -6.30
C VAL A 130 -14.35 6.81 -4.98
N ASP A 131 -15.33 7.71 -5.05
CA ASP A 131 -16.04 8.26 -3.88
C ASP A 131 -15.12 8.84 -2.78
N ALA A 132 -13.89 9.22 -3.14
CA ALA A 132 -12.85 9.68 -2.24
C ALA A 132 -12.22 11.00 -2.71
N SER A 133 -11.60 11.71 -1.76
CA SER A 133 -10.91 12.97 -2.03
C SER A 133 -9.41 12.77 -2.23
N ILE A 134 -8.77 13.62 -3.04
CA ILE A 134 -7.29 13.64 -3.11
C ILE A 134 -6.78 14.54 -1.97
N ASN A 135 -6.48 13.95 -0.81
CA ASN A 135 -5.99 14.70 0.35
C ASN A 135 -4.50 15.08 0.23
N ILE A 136 -3.72 14.24 -0.44
CA ILE A 136 -2.30 14.44 -0.72
C ILE A 136 -2.06 14.09 -2.19
N ASP A 137 -1.43 15.00 -2.94
CA ASP A 137 -0.94 14.70 -4.28
C ASP A 137 -0.03 13.48 -4.23
N THR A 138 -0.28 12.49 -5.09
CA THR A 138 0.30 11.15 -4.96
C THR A 138 0.82 10.65 -6.29
N GLN A 139 2.06 10.15 -6.27
CA GLN A 139 2.63 9.35 -7.36
C GLN A 139 2.81 7.92 -6.88
N LEU A 140 2.44 6.95 -7.71
CA LEU A 140 2.72 5.54 -7.50
C LEU A 140 3.58 5.02 -8.65
N SER A 141 4.70 4.38 -8.33
CA SER A 141 5.59 3.80 -9.34
C SER A 141 6.01 2.38 -8.98
N SER A 142 6.09 1.49 -9.95
CA SER A 142 6.61 0.13 -9.80
C SER A 142 8.07 0.05 -10.24
N SER A 143 8.84 -0.87 -9.65
CA SER A 143 10.25 -1.10 -9.99
C SER A 143 10.49 -1.58 -11.43
N ASP A 144 9.44 -1.90 -12.19
CA ASP A 144 9.51 -2.21 -13.63
C ASP A 144 9.45 -0.96 -14.53
N GLY A 145 9.34 0.24 -13.94
CA GLY A 145 9.34 1.52 -14.65
C GLY A 145 7.95 2.08 -14.95
N GLN A 146 6.87 1.38 -14.61
CA GLN A 146 5.51 1.92 -14.72
C GLN A 146 5.23 2.93 -13.60
N SER A 147 4.41 3.96 -13.90
CA SER A 147 3.99 4.94 -12.91
C SER A 147 2.65 5.58 -13.25
N VAL A 148 1.94 6.04 -12.22
CA VAL A 148 0.77 6.91 -12.32
C VAL A 148 0.87 8.08 -11.34
N LEU A 149 0.16 9.17 -11.64
CA LEU A 149 0.25 10.41 -10.87
C LEU A 149 -1.11 11.11 -10.82
N CYS A 150 -1.59 11.32 -9.59
CA CYS A 150 -2.86 11.98 -9.34
C CYS A 150 -2.65 13.17 -8.40
N ARG A 151 -3.03 14.36 -8.85
CA ARG A 151 -2.99 15.59 -8.04
C ARG A 151 -4.39 16.15 -7.89
N ALA A 152 -4.67 16.82 -6.78
CA ALA A 152 -5.95 17.49 -6.55
C ALA A 152 -6.27 18.52 -7.66
N SER A 153 -5.24 19.11 -8.27
CA SER A 153 -5.38 20.05 -9.39
C SER A 153 -5.53 19.38 -10.76
N ASN A 154 -5.09 18.14 -10.91
CA ASN A 154 -5.12 17.40 -12.18
C ASN A 154 -4.93 15.90 -11.93
N CYS A 155 -5.99 15.12 -12.16
CA CYS A 155 -5.96 13.67 -12.11
C CYS A 155 -6.72 13.12 -13.33
N PRO A 156 -6.02 12.86 -14.45
CA PRO A 156 -6.62 12.26 -15.62
C PRO A 156 -7.11 10.83 -15.35
N ALA A 157 -8.14 10.39 -16.08
CA ALA A 157 -8.74 9.05 -15.94
C ALA A 157 -7.74 7.90 -16.14
N ASP A 158 -6.70 8.08 -16.96
CA ASP A 158 -5.66 7.05 -17.12
C ASP A 158 -4.66 7.00 -15.94
N GLN A 159 -4.77 7.87 -14.94
CA GLN A 159 -3.86 7.93 -13.79
C GLN A 159 -4.45 7.40 -12.48
N ALA A 160 -5.76 7.42 -12.32
CA ALA A 160 -6.42 6.87 -11.14
C ALA A 160 -7.89 6.56 -11.46
N TYR A 161 -8.44 5.52 -10.83
CA TYR A 161 -9.87 5.25 -10.90
C TYR A 161 -10.66 6.42 -10.32
N ASP A 162 -11.48 7.06 -11.14
CA ASP A 162 -12.47 8.08 -10.73
C ASP A 162 -13.88 7.50 -10.52
N SER A 163 -14.12 6.30 -11.03
CA SER A 163 -15.37 5.56 -11.00
C SER A 163 -15.10 4.06 -11.08
N SER A 164 -16.07 3.22 -10.67
CA SER A 164 -15.89 1.75 -10.62
C SER A 164 -15.70 1.05 -11.98
N THR A 165 -15.79 1.80 -13.07
CA THR A 165 -15.67 1.30 -14.45
C THR A 165 -14.50 1.92 -15.21
N ASP A 166 -13.64 2.70 -14.54
CA ASP A 166 -12.49 3.34 -15.16
C ASP A 166 -11.27 2.40 -15.25
N TYR A 167 -11.36 1.44 -16.16
CA TYR A 167 -10.29 0.45 -16.37
C TYR A 167 -9.04 1.04 -17.05
N ALA A 168 -9.01 2.34 -17.40
CA ALA A 168 -7.85 2.96 -18.03
C ALA A 168 -6.71 3.22 -17.02
N ALA A 169 -7.04 3.31 -15.72
CA ALA A 169 -6.09 3.47 -14.64
C ALA A 169 -5.42 2.16 -14.20
N ASP A 170 -5.96 1.00 -14.61
CA ASP A 170 -5.43 -0.30 -14.20
C ASP A 170 -4.00 -0.52 -14.69
N ARG A 171 -3.15 -1.05 -13.81
CA ARG A 171 -1.78 -1.44 -14.13
C ARG A 171 -1.54 -2.84 -13.58
N ASN A 172 -0.56 -3.52 -14.17
CA ASN A 172 -0.05 -4.75 -13.60
C ASN A 172 1.45 -4.86 -13.81
N SER A 173 2.12 -5.49 -12.86
CA SER A 173 3.57 -5.72 -12.87
C SER A 173 3.87 -7.18 -12.54
N PRO A 174 5.09 -7.70 -12.82
CA PRO A 174 5.51 -9.01 -12.29
C PRO A 174 5.30 -9.10 -10.76
N LEU A 175 5.28 -10.31 -10.20
CA LEU A 175 5.32 -10.48 -8.74
C LEU A 175 6.67 -10.02 -8.16
N GLY A 176 6.72 -9.73 -6.85
CA GLY A 176 7.95 -9.40 -6.14
C GLY A 176 8.46 -7.96 -6.35
N GLN A 177 7.60 -7.08 -6.86
CA GLN A 177 7.98 -5.70 -7.21
C GLN A 177 8.09 -4.81 -5.97
N THR A 178 8.82 -3.70 -6.12
CA THR A 178 8.71 -2.58 -5.19
C THR A 178 7.82 -1.50 -5.78
N PHE A 179 6.73 -1.20 -5.08
CA PHE A 179 5.84 -0.10 -5.37
C PHE A 179 6.19 1.08 -4.48
N THR A 180 6.59 2.21 -5.07
CA THR A 180 6.91 3.43 -4.33
C THR A 180 5.72 4.39 -4.36
N HIS A 181 5.13 4.61 -3.19
CA HIS A 181 4.07 5.57 -2.93
C HIS A 181 4.71 6.89 -2.45
N THR A 182 4.75 7.88 -3.34
CA THR A 182 5.35 9.19 -3.07
C THR A 182 4.27 10.22 -2.76
N PHE A 183 4.33 10.76 -1.55
CA PHE A 183 3.50 11.89 -1.10
C PHE A 183 4.13 13.22 -1.54
N CYS A 184 3.32 14.13 -2.11
CA CYS A 184 3.75 15.42 -2.65
C CYS A 184 4.86 15.32 -3.73
N PRO A 185 4.63 14.59 -4.84
CA PRO A 185 5.61 14.35 -5.90
C PRO A 185 5.92 15.57 -6.78
#